data_AF-A0A359HNG1-F1
#
_entry.id   AF-A0A359HNG1-F1
#
_cell.length_a   1.000
_cell.length_b   1.000
_cell.length_c   1.000
_cell.angle_alpha   90.00
_cell.angle_beta   90.00
_cell.angle_gamma   90.00
#
_symmetry.space_group_name_H-M   'P 1'
#
loop_
_entity.id
_entity.type
_entity.pdbx_description
1 polymer ?
#
loop_
_entity_poly.entity_id
_entity_poly.type
_entity_poly.pdbx_seq_one_letter_code
_entity_poly.pdbx_strand_id
1 'polypeptide(L)'
;MLTKISPRLTKLGNPAMAFLVGVGAAAAVGGAVVGTVFPQASASMSIFADQSNPLNAIIILIGTLSTLLYFHFGIRRKGSDDQISQRPAWLESVSTVGQFFIAVTFAALFSGVYLAAITALIERMSFIWNLIKDLIFS
;
A
#
# COMPACT_ATOMS: atom_id res chain seq x y z
N MET A 1 -1.11 -28.96 -11.08
CA MET A 1 0.31 -28.55 -11.26
C MET A 1 1.11 -29.45 -12.20
N LEU A 2 0.50 -30.45 -12.87
CA LEU A 2 1.18 -31.37 -13.81
C LEU A 2 1.08 -30.99 -15.30
N THR A 3 0.42 -29.89 -15.65
CA THR A 3 0.16 -29.51 -17.07
C THR A 3 0.94 -28.28 -17.56
N LYS A 4 2.00 -27.86 -16.84
CA LYS A 4 2.89 -26.75 -17.26
C LYS A 4 4.10 -27.17 -18.12
N ILE A 5 4.14 -28.43 -18.58
CA ILE A 5 5.23 -28.96 -19.44
C ILE A 5 5.03 -28.66 -20.94
N SER A 6 3.83 -28.26 -21.38
CA SER A 6 3.57 -28.04 -22.80
C SER A 6 3.41 -26.54 -23.14
N PRO A 7 4.25 -25.97 -24.02
CA PRO A 7 4.14 -24.60 -24.53
C PRO A 7 2.80 -24.30 -25.21
N ARG A 8 2.00 -25.33 -25.52
CA ARG A 8 0.69 -25.21 -26.18
C ARG A 8 -0.49 -25.02 -25.22
N LEU A 9 -0.35 -25.29 -23.92
CA LEU A 9 -1.39 -25.01 -22.90
C LEU A 9 -1.31 -23.59 -22.30
N THR A 10 -0.22 -22.85 -22.56
CA THR A 10 -0.03 -21.47 -22.11
C THR A 10 -1.14 -20.53 -22.60
N LYS A 11 -1.69 -20.77 -23.79
CA LYS A 11 -2.78 -19.95 -24.35
C LYS A 11 -4.10 -20.06 -23.56
N LEU A 12 -4.37 -21.20 -22.92
CA LEU A 12 -5.60 -21.40 -22.12
C LEU A 12 -5.40 -21.04 -20.64
N GLY A 13 -4.17 -21.11 -20.14
CA GLY A 13 -3.82 -20.71 -18.77
C GLY A 13 -3.74 -19.19 -18.56
N ASN A 14 -3.42 -18.42 -19.61
CA ASN A 14 -3.34 -16.95 -19.54
C ASN A 14 -4.64 -16.26 -19.06
N PRO A 15 -5.83 -16.55 -19.59
CA PRO A 15 -7.06 -15.91 -19.11
C PRO A 15 -7.41 -16.31 -17.67
N ALA A 16 -7.20 -17.57 -17.27
CA ALA A 16 -7.46 -18.02 -15.90
C ALA A 16 -6.49 -17.38 -14.88
N MET A 17 -5.20 -17.28 -15.21
CA MET A 17 -4.22 -16.58 -14.40
C MET A 17 -4.48 -15.08 -14.35
N ALA A 18 -4.85 -14.45 -15.48
CA ALA A 18 -5.23 -13.04 -15.53
C ALA A 18 -6.48 -12.76 -14.68
N PHE A 19 -7.46 -13.67 -14.68
CA PHE A 19 -8.65 -13.57 -13.85
C PHE A 19 -8.32 -13.71 -12.35
N LEU A 20 -7.52 -14.71 -11.97
CA LEU A 20 -7.09 -14.89 -10.57
C LEU A 20 -6.28 -13.69 -10.06
N VAL A 21 -5.36 -13.16 -10.87
CA VAL A 21 -4.58 -11.96 -10.53
C VAL A 21 -5.49 -10.73 -10.47
N GLY A 22 -6.42 -10.58 -11.41
CA GLY A 22 -7.37 -9.48 -11.42
C GLY A 22 -8.29 -9.46 -10.20
N VAL A 23 -8.85 -10.62 -9.83
CA VAL A 23 -9.70 -10.77 -8.63
C VAL A 23 -8.88 -10.56 -7.36
N GLY A 24 -7.67 -11.11 -7.27
CA GLY A 24 -6.79 -10.90 -6.12
C GLY A 24 -6.37 -9.44 -5.94
N ALA A 25 -6.02 -8.76 -7.04
CA ALA A 25 -5.71 -7.33 -7.03
C ALA A 25 -6.94 -6.48 -6.64
N ALA A 26 -8.11 -6.79 -7.19
CA ALA A 26 -9.35 -6.10 -6.85
C ALA A 26 -9.73 -6.29 -5.37
N ALA A 27 -9.60 -7.51 -4.84
CA ALA A 27 -9.88 -7.81 -3.43
C ALA A 27 -8.88 -7.12 -2.49
N ALA A 28 -7.59 -7.08 -2.84
CA ALA A 28 -6.58 -6.37 -2.05
C ALA A 28 -6.81 -4.85 -2.03
N VAL A 29 -7.08 -4.25 -3.20
CA VAL A 29 -7.38 -2.81 -3.30
C VAL A 29 -8.69 -2.48 -2.60
N GLY A 30 -9.75 -3.26 -2.83
CA GLY A 30 -11.04 -3.09 -2.18
C GLY A 30 -10.95 -3.24 -0.66
N GLY A 31 -10.21 -4.24 -0.18
CA GLY A 31 -9.97 -4.46 1.25
C GLY A 31 -9.18 -3.32 1.90
N ALA A 32 -8.18 -2.77 1.21
CA ALA A 32 -7.46 -1.59 1.70
C ALA A 32 -8.35 -0.35 1.72
N VAL A 33 -9.10 -0.07 0.66
CA VAL A 33 -9.97 1.12 0.58
C VAL A 33 -11.07 1.07 1.63
N VAL A 34 -11.79 -0.05 1.72
CA VAL A 34 -12.93 -0.21 2.64
C VAL A 34 -12.46 -0.44 4.08
N GLY A 35 -11.37 -1.18 4.28
CA GLY A 35 -10.87 -1.53 5.60
C GLY A 35 -10.02 -0.46 6.27
N THR A 36 -9.38 0.44 5.50
CA THR A 36 -8.50 1.46 6.06
C THR A 36 -8.88 2.87 5.62
N VAL A 37 -8.89 3.16 4.32
CA VAL A 37 -9.03 4.54 3.81
C VAL A 37 -10.36 5.17 4.21
N PHE A 38 -11.48 4.44 4.06
CA PHE A 38 -12.80 4.95 4.45
C PHE A 38 -12.94 5.15 5.96
N PRO A 39 -12.60 4.17 6.84
CA PRO A 39 -12.61 4.38 8.27
C PRO A 39 -11.68 5.52 8.73
N GLN A 40 -10.48 5.63 8.15
CA GLN A 40 -9.53 6.70 8.49
C GLN A 40 -10.03 8.08 8.05
N ALA A 41 -10.63 8.18 6.86
CA ALA A 41 -11.23 9.43 6.39
C ALA A 41 -12.41 9.85 7.28
N SER A 42 -13.29 8.90 7.62
CA SER A 42 -14.43 9.15 8.51
C SER A 42 -13.98 9.55 9.93
N ALA A 43 -12.98 8.87 10.49
CA ALA A 43 -12.40 9.23 11.78
C ALA A 43 -11.71 10.59 11.76
N SER A 44 -11.09 10.96 10.64
CA SER A 44 -10.49 12.30 10.49
C SER A 44 -11.58 13.38 10.45
N MET A 45 -12.71 13.11 9.77
CA MET A 45 -13.86 14.03 9.71
C MET A 45 -14.57 14.17 11.05
N SER A 46 -14.67 13.10 11.85
CA SER A 46 -15.32 13.18 13.16
C SER A 46 -14.55 14.05 14.16
N ILE A 47 -13.23 14.19 14.00
CA ILE A 47 -12.41 15.11 14.81
C ILE A 47 -12.81 16.58 14.57
N PHE A 48 -13.29 16.93 13.37
CA PHE A 48 -13.82 18.27 13.08
C PHE A 48 -15.25 18.48 13.59
N ALA A 49 -16.01 17.40 13.81
CA ALA A 49 -17.35 17.45 14.38
C ALA A 49 -17.34 17.50 15.92
N ASP A 50 -16.25 17.07 16.55
CA ASP A 50 -16.07 17.13 17.99
C ASP A 50 -15.68 18.54 18.46
N GLN A 51 -16.65 19.28 18.96
CA GLN A 51 -16.47 20.65 19.47
C GLN A 51 -15.72 20.72 20.80
N SER A 52 -15.44 19.58 21.45
CA SER A 52 -14.75 19.56 22.74
C SER A 52 -13.25 19.82 22.63
N ASN A 53 -12.65 19.65 21.44
CA ASN A 53 -11.20 19.75 21.27
C ASN A 53 -10.77 20.43 19.95
N PRO A 54 -11.05 21.74 19.80
CA PRO A 54 -10.81 22.47 18.55
C PRO A 54 -9.32 22.54 18.16
N LEU A 55 -8.41 22.38 19.12
CA LEU A 55 -6.96 22.36 18.86
C LEU A 55 -6.54 21.18 17.97
N ASN A 56 -7.15 20.01 18.15
CA ASN A 56 -6.85 18.83 17.32
C ASN A 56 -7.29 19.04 15.87
N ALA A 57 -8.46 19.63 15.67
CA ALA A 57 -8.96 19.99 14.34
C ALA A 57 -8.02 20.99 13.63
N ILE A 58 -7.52 22.00 14.36
CA ILE A 58 -6.57 22.99 13.81
C ILE A 58 -5.24 22.33 13.41
N ILE A 59 -4.69 21.45 14.26
CA ILE A 59 -3.43 20.74 13.97
C ILE A 59 -3.58 19.87 12.72
N ILE A 60 -4.68 19.11 12.61
CA ILE A 60 -4.95 18.26 11.45
C ILE A 60 -5.16 19.10 10.18
N LEU A 61 -5.88 20.23 10.28
CA LEU A 61 -6.09 21.16 9.16
C LEU A 61 -4.75 21.72 8.64
N ILE A 62 -3.89 22.19 9.54
CA ILE A 62 -2.58 22.74 9.18
C ILE A 62 -1.70 21.64 8.56
N GLY A 63 -1.68 20.45 9.16
CA GLY A 63 -0.91 19.31 8.63
C GLY A 63 -1.38 18.86 7.24
N THR A 64 -2.70 18.78 7.02
CA THR A 64 -3.27 18.41 5.72
C THR A 64 -3.02 19.49 4.66
N LEU A 65 -3.20 20.77 4.99
CA LEU A 65 -2.94 21.87 4.07
C LEU A 65 -1.46 21.96 3.69
N SER A 66 -0.55 21.79 4.64
CA SER A 66 0.90 21.74 4.40
C SER A 66 1.29 20.58 3.48
N THR A 67 0.72 19.40 3.71
CA THR A 67 0.92 18.21 2.86
C THR A 67 0.37 18.42 1.45
N LEU A 68 -0.80 19.05 1.32
CA LEU A 68 -1.41 19.34 0.01
C LEU A 68 -0.60 20.35 -0.78
N LEU A 69 -0.11 21.40 -0.12
CA LEU A 69 0.81 22.38 -0.70
C LEU A 69 2.12 21.70 -1.15
N TYR A 70 2.65 20.77 -0.37
CA TYR A 70 3.83 20.00 -0.78
C TYR A 70 3.60 19.22 -2.07
N PHE A 71 2.51 18.45 -2.16
CA PHE A 71 2.25 17.66 -3.36
C PHE A 71 1.88 18.53 -4.57
N HIS A 72 1.14 19.61 -4.35
CA HIS A 72 0.74 20.54 -5.40
C HIS A 72 1.96 21.26 -6.02
N PHE A 73 2.95 21.64 -5.19
CA PHE A 73 4.14 22.38 -5.63
C PHE A 73 5.39 21.51 -5.84
N GLY A 74 5.43 20.27 -5.31
CA GLY A 74 6.60 19.39 -5.31
C GLY A 74 6.76 18.48 -6.54
N ILE A 75 5.77 18.41 -7.43
CA ILE A 75 5.80 17.51 -8.61
C ILE A 75 6.41 18.19 -9.86
N ARG A 76 6.73 19.49 -9.82
CA ARG A 76 7.38 20.16 -10.95
C ARG A 76 8.92 20.09 -10.87
N ARG A 77 9.47 18.91 -11.25
CA ARG A 77 10.43 18.75 -12.38
C ARG A 77 11.23 17.44 -12.29
N LYS A 78 10.87 16.51 -13.17
CA LYS A 78 11.85 15.72 -13.93
C LYS A 78 12.00 16.44 -15.27
N GLY A 79 13.21 16.89 -15.60
CA GLY A 79 13.48 17.53 -16.87
C GLY A 79 14.73 18.41 -16.82
N SER A 80 15.83 17.80 -17.21
CA SER A 80 17.03 18.29 -17.91
C SER A 80 17.33 19.78 -17.98
N ASP A 81 18.64 20.04 -17.94
CA ASP A 81 19.38 21.27 -18.23
C ASP A 81 19.36 22.38 -17.18
N ASP A 82 20.55 22.53 -16.58
CA ASP A 82 21.31 23.76 -16.64
C ASP A 82 20.51 25.04 -16.41
N GLN A 83 20.17 25.28 -15.15
CA GLN A 83 20.35 26.62 -14.61
C GLN A 83 20.34 26.61 -13.09
N ILE A 84 21.44 27.13 -12.56
CA ILE A 84 21.62 27.66 -11.22
C ILE A 84 20.53 28.71 -10.99
N SER A 85 19.35 28.28 -10.57
CA SER A 85 18.25 29.15 -10.14
C SER A 85 17.93 28.80 -8.70
N GLN A 86 18.56 29.60 -7.83
CA GLN A 86 18.35 29.77 -6.40
C GLN A 86 17.09 29.05 -5.87
N ARG A 87 17.29 27.85 -5.32
CA ARG A 87 16.28 27.16 -4.53
C ARG A 87 15.95 28.01 -3.31
N PRO A 88 14.69 28.35 -3.04
CA PRO A 88 14.34 28.91 -1.74
C PRO A 88 14.35 27.76 -0.71
N ALA A 89 15.04 27.96 0.42
CA ALA A 89 15.34 26.93 1.43
C ALA A 89 14.10 26.18 1.98
N TRP A 90 12.91 26.79 1.89
CA TRP A 90 11.67 26.15 2.29
C TRP A 90 11.30 24.95 1.39
N LEU A 91 11.67 24.93 0.11
CA LEU A 91 11.30 23.86 -0.82
C LEU A 91 12.04 22.54 -0.54
N GLU A 92 13.25 22.62 0.02
CA GLU A 92 14.05 21.45 0.42
C GLU A 92 13.47 20.76 1.67
N SER A 93 13.06 21.56 2.66
CA SER A 93 12.44 21.03 3.89
C SER A 93 11.16 20.26 3.61
N VAL A 94 10.33 20.78 2.70
CA VAL A 94 9.06 20.12 2.37
C VAL A 94 9.32 18.83 1.56
N SER A 95 10.39 18.79 0.74
CA SER A 95 10.81 17.57 0.03
C SER A 95 11.19 16.42 0.96
N THR A 96 11.90 16.72 2.04
CA THR A 96 12.28 15.74 3.05
C THR A 96 11.07 15.16 3.80
N VAL A 97 10.08 16.02 4.13
CA VAL A 97 8.84 15.58 4.78
C VAL A 97 8.04 14.63 3.89
N GLY A 98 7.96 14.94 2.59
CA GLY A 98 7.34 14.05 1.61
C GLY A 98 8.01 12.69 1.49
N GLN A 99 9.34 12.66 1.46
CA GLN A 99 10.12 11.44 1.39
C GLN A 99 9.91 10.56 2.65
N PHE A 100 9.83 11.18 3.82
CA PHE A 100 9.52 10.47 5.08
C PHE A 100 8.14 9.81 5.01
N PHE A 101 7.12 10.53 4.55
CA PHE A 101 5.76 10.00 4.45
C PHE A 101 5.65 8.82 3.47
N ILE A 102 6.34 8.91 2.33
CA ILE A 102 6.44 7.83 1.34
C ILE A 102 7.16 6.61 1.93
N ALA A 103 8.27 6.82 2.65
CA ALA A 103 9.02 5.74 3.30
C ALA A 103 8.18 4.99 4.35
N VAL A 104 7.44 5.72 5.20
CA VAL A 104 6.54 5.13 6.19
C VAL A 104 5.42 4.35 5.52
N THR A 105 4.83 4.90 4.46
CA THR A 105 3.77 4.22 3.69
C THR A 105 4.27 2.91 3.07
N PHE A 106 5.45 2.92 2.44
CA PHE A 106 6.06 1.71 1.89
C PHE A 106 6.43 0.69 2.96
N ALA A 107 6.90 1.14 4.13
CA ALA A 107 7.20 0.25 5.26
C ALA A 107 5.94 -0.46 5.77
N ALA A 108 4.82 0.26 5.89
CA ALA A 108 3.53 -0.32 6.30
C ALA A 108 3.02 -1.33 5.27
N LEU A 109 3.06 -0.99 3.97
CA LEU A 109 2.66 -1.90 2.89
C LEU A 109 3.54 -3.16 2.85
N PHE A 110 4.86 -2.99 2.95
CA PHE A 110 5.81 -4.10 2.96
C PHE A 110 5.57 -5.03 4.16
N SER A 111 5.34 -4.47 5.35
CA SER A 111 5.01 -5.23 6.56
C SER A 111 3.74 -6.05 6.38
N GLY A 112 2.67 -5.45 5.84
CA GLY A 112 1.42 -6.15 5.57
C GLY A 112 1.58 -7.32 4.60
N VAL A 113 2.29 -7.10 3.48
CA VAL A 113 2.57 -8.15 2.50
C VAL A 113 3.47 -9.24 3.08
N TYR A 114 4.49 -8.86 3.86
CA TYR A 114 5.40 -9.79 4.51
C TYR A 114 4.67 -10.71 5.50
N LEU A 115 3.85 -10.13 6.38
CA LEU A 115 3.01 -10.87 7.33
C LEU A 115 2.04 -11.82 6.62
N ALA A 116 1.38 -11.35 5.55
CA ALA A 116 0.49 -12.19 4.76
C ALA A 116 1.25 -13.36 4.10
N ALA A 117 2.44 -13.10 3.56
CA ALA A 117 3.28 -14.13 2.94
C ALA A 117 3.78 -15.17 3.97
N ILE A 118 4.22 -14.73 5.15
CA ILE A 118 4.64 -15.62 6.25
C ILE A 118 3.44 -16.44 6.75
N THR A 119 2.27 -15.83 6.93
CA THR A 119 1.05 -16.53 7.36
C THR A 119 0.67 -17.61 6.34
N ALA A 120 0.64 -17.27 5.05
CA ALA A 120 0.37 -18.23 3.98
C ALA A 120 1.42 -19.35 3.93
N LEU A 121 2.70 -19.06 4.19
CA LEU A 121 3.77 -20.07 4.25
C LEU A 121 3.58 -21.03 5.43
N ILE A 122 3.21 -20.51 6.61
CA ILE A 122 2.92 -21.32 7.80
C ILE A 122 1.73 -22.23 7.53
N GLU A 123 0.65 -21.72 6.93
CA GLU A 123 -0.51 -22.52 6.54
C GLU A 123 -0.13 -23.65 5.58
N ARG A 124 0.71 -23.37 4.59
CA ARG A 124 1.20 -24.37 3.63
C ARG A 124 2.09 -25.42 4.30
N MET A 125 2.96 -25.02 5.23
CA MET A 125 3.80 -25.95 5.98
C MET A 125 2.96 -26.87 6.88
N SER A 126 1.97 -26.30 7.58
CA SER A 126 1.02 -27.03 8.41
C SER A 126 0.22 -28.05 7.59
N PHE A 127 -0.27 -27.63 6.41
CA PHE A 127 -0.95 -28.53 5.48
C PHE A 127 -0.09 -29.73 5.07
N ILE A 128 1.18 -29.50 4.68
CA ILE A 128 2.10 -30.59 4.32
C ILE A 128 2.37 -31.51 5.51
N TRP A 129 2.58 -30.94 6.69
CA TRP A 129 2.83 -31.71 7.91
C TRP A 129 1.65 -32.60 8.29
N ASN A 130 0.43 -32.06 8.22
CA ASN A 130 -0.79 -32.82 8.48
C ASN A 130 -0.99 -33.93 7.43
N LEU A 131 -0.76 -33.64 6.14
CA LEU A 131 -0.79 -34.67 5.10
C LEU A 131 0.20 -35.82 5.36
N ILE A 132 1.42 -35.50 5.80
CA ILE A 132 2.43 -36.52 6.11
C ILE A 132 2.00 -37.36 7.31
N LYS A 133 1.48 -36.72 8.37
CA LYS A 133 0.95 -37.43 9.54
C LYS A 133 -0.19 -38.36 9.16
N ASP A 134 -1.16 -37.87 8.39
CA ASP A 134 -2.30 -38.65 7.96
C ASP A 134 -1.88 -39.82 7.06
N LEU A 135 -0.85 -39.65 6.21
CA LEU A 135 -0.34 -40.73 5.37
C LEU A 135 0.46 -41.80 6.14
N ILE A 136 1.15 -41.41 7.23
CA ILE A 136 1.99 -42.31 8.04
C ILE A 136 1.19 -43.07 9.10
N PHE A 137 0.13 -42.46 9.64
CA PHE A 137 -0.70 -43.04 10.69
C PHE A 137 -2.06 -43.58 10.20
N SER A 138 -2.28 -43.59 8.87
CA SER A 138 -3.40 -44.28 8.21
C SER A 138 -3.04 -45.69 7.76
#